data_AF-A0A8J5P0Z7-F1
#
_entry.id   AF-A0A8J5P0Z7-F1
#
_cell.length_a   1.000
_cell.length_b   1.000
_cell.length_c   1.000
_cell.angle_alpha   90.00
_cell.angle_beta   90.00
_cell.angle_gamma   90.00
#
_symmetry.space_group_name_H-M   'P 1'
#
loop_
_entity.id
_entity.type
_entity.pdbx_description
1 polymer ?
#
loop_
_entity_poly.entity_id
_entity_poly.type
_entity_poly.pdbx_seq_one_letter_code
_entity_poly.pdbx_strand_id
1 'polypeptide(L)'
;MPSSVHAARPLTALSQLTRNLAVGIARPPYCCRSSASSVEEQTICLEESLSRKGSKGRKSWIKRHGFFLVEIDTNDSPLSPYWACRLCDAKGQPEFFAAAATSSAADHLRKSHRIFESSQAADPDLSTDESERPKRRRLQYSAVPRARVKMIRELSLGLLINTNVPFSFFSDTFFQQLAWQLDPHLADQIPWSRQSMGRLLDDTYKSKKDEIKQELSDALTKIHLGFDLWTSPNRHAVMAVTAHFLDRQGKHQSRLLALRRQLGCHSGESLAVTLGQVVREWKIEDRVGTVISDNASSNDSCLVNFYGDLDAEMSLADVRARRMRCYGHILNLVARAFLYGEDFESFEAES
;
A
#
# COMPACT_ATOMS: atom_id res chain seq x y z
N MET A 1 20.52 -20.46 59.01
CA MET A 1 21.73 -20.30 58.18
C MET A 1 21.35 -20.68 56.75
N PRO A 2 21.60 -19.80 55.77
CA PRO A 2 20.49 -19.01 55.23
C PRO A 2 20.13 -19.28 53.76
N SER A 3 18.94 -18.75 53.48
CA SER A 3 18.05 -18.85 52.33
C SER A 3 18.59 -18.30 51.00
N SER A 4 18.24 -19.00 49.94
CA SER A 4 18.39 -18.60 48.53
C SER A 4 17.46 -17.43 48.19
N VAL A 5 18.01 -16.31 47.72
CA VAL A 5 17.28 -15.21 47.07
C VAL A 5 17.83 -15.05 45.65
N HIS A 6 17.01 -15.38 44.66
CA HIS A 6 17.30 -15.10 43.26
C HIS A 6 17.35 -13.59 43.02
N ALA A 7 18.56 -13.05 42.78
CA ALA A 7 18.72 -11.67 42.34
C ALA A 7 18.25 -11.55 40.87
N ALA A 8 17.22 -10.75 40.64
CA ALA A 8 16.72 -10.42 39.32
C ALA A 8 17.79 -9.69 38.50
N ARG A 9 17.99 -10.12 37.24
CA ARG A 9 18.89 -9.47 36.29
C ARG A 9 18.46 -8.02 36.04
N PRO A 10 19.37 -7.03 36.04
CA PRO A 10 19.02 -5.65 35.77
C PRO A 10 18.51 -5.50 34.33
N LEU A 11 17.38 -4.81 34.17
CA LEU A 11 16.76 -4.49 32.89
C LEU A 11 17.66 -3.51 32.10
N THR A 12 17.82 -3.76 30.80
CA THR A 12 18.67 -2.97 29.90
C THR A 12 18.11 -1.56 29.67
N ALA A 13 18.98 -0.54 29.57
CA ALA A 13 18.64 0.89 29.53
C ALA A 13 17.62 1.31 28.44
N LEU A 14 17.49 0.57 27.32
CA LEU A 14 16.51 0.87 26.26
C LEU A 14 15.11 0.25 26.49
N SER A 15 15.00 -0.73 27.38
CA SER A 15 13.70 -1.28 27.82
C SER A 15 12.89 -0.29 28.67
N GLN A 16 13.56 0.71 29.26
CA GLN A 16 12.91 1.79 30.01
C GLN A 16 12.37 2.90 29.10
N LEU A 17 12.97 3.13 27.93
CA LEU A 17 12.53 4.16 26.97
C LEU A 17 11.24 3.79 26.21
N THR A 18 10.82 2.52 26.22
CA THR A 18 9.65 2.03 25.46
C THR A 18 8.36 1.88 26.25
N ARG A 19 8.32 2.15 27.57
CA ARG A 19 7.12 1.91 28.39
C ARG A 19 6.03 3.00 28.40
N ASN A 20 6.22 4.16 27.76
CA ASN A 20 5.24 5.27 27.85
C ASN A 20 4.61 5.74 26.52
N LEU A 21 4.63 4.92 25.46
CA LEU A 21 3.88 5.23 24.23
C LEU A 21 2.44 4.67 24.21
N ALA A 22 1.95 4.14 25.33
CA ALA A 22 0.63 3.48 25.41
C ALA A 22 -0.47 4.29 26.14
N VAL A 23 -0.22 5.52 26.61
CA VAL A 23 -1.28 6.35 27.22
C VAL A 23 -1.21 7.76 26.67
N GLY A 24 -2.21 8.13 25.86
CA GLY A 24 -2.31 9.44 25.25
C GLY A 24 -2.53 10.54 26.29
N ILE A 25 -1.54 11.41 26.48
CA ILE A 25 -1.71 12.75 27.07
C ILE A 25 -0.78 13.72 26.32
N ALA A 26 -1.33 14.85 25.90
CA ALA A 26 -0.64 15.89 25.16
C ALA A 26 0.18 16.82 26.08
N ARG A 27 1.52 16.87 25.89
CA ARG A 27 2.47 18.02 26.03
C ARG A 27 3.93 17.50 25.88
N PRO A 28 4.93 18.34 25.53
CA PRO A 28 6.08 17.96 24.69
C PRO A 28 7.01 16.93 25.34
N PRO A 29 7.68 16.08 24.54
CA PRO A 29 7.96 14.72 24.94
C PRO A 29 9.35 14.58 25.57
N TYR A 30 9.59 13.40 26.16
CA TYR A 30 10.87 12.82 26.60
C TYR A 30 11.55 13.42 27.84
N CYS A 31 10.92 13.20 29.00
CA CYS A 31 11.62 12.92 30.26
C CYS A 31 10.81 11.86 31.04
N CYS A 32 11.40 10.71 31.39
CA CYS A 32 10.75 9.67 32.20
C CYS A 32 11.34 9.69 33.61
N ARG A 33 10.49 9.83 34.64
CA ARG A 33 10.82 9.55 36.05
C ARG A 33 10.15 8.25 36.48
N SER A 34 10.84 7.41 37.25
CA SER A 34 10.23 6.24 37.89
C SER A 34 10.33 6.37 39.40
N SER A 35 9.19 6.31 40.10
CA SER A 35 9.13 6.22 41.55
C SER A 35 9.12 4.75 41.99
N ALA A 36 10.22 4.27 42.58
CA ALA A 36 10.22 3.14 43.54
C ALA A 36 11.56 3.03 44.28
N SER A 37 11.52 3.42 45.57
CA SER A 37 12.37 3.01 46.70
C SER A 37 13.80 2.48 46.46
N SER A 38 14.77 3.28 46.93
CA SER A 38 16.09 2.89 47.46
C SER A 38 17.16 2.34 46.50
N VAL A 39 17.21 2.83 45.26
CA VAL A 39 18.42 2.79 44.42
C VAL A 39 18.51 4.15 43.70
N GLU A 40 19.68 4.78 43.73
CA GLU A 40 19.95 6.11 43.14
C GLU A 40 19.33 6.26 41.74
N GLU A 41 18.42 7.23 41.58
CA GLU A 41 17.69 7.48 40.34
C GLU A 41 18.62 8.07 39.27
N GLN A 42 19.14 7.22 38.37
CA GLN A 42 19.89 7.68 37.20
C GLN A 42 18.95 7.94 36.02
N THR A 43 18.86 9.20 35.58
CA THR A 43 18.04 9.59 34.42
C THR A 43 18.92 9.59 33.16
N ILE A 44 18.57 8.78 32.16
CA ILE A 44 19.33 8.69 30.89
C ILE A 44 18.54 9.37 29.77
N CYS A 45 19.20 10.24 29.00
CA CYS A 45 18.60 10.96 27.88
C CYS A 45 19.48 10.89 26.61
N LEU A 46 18.86 11.08 25.43
CA LEU A 46 19.59 11.22 24.17
C LEU A 46 20.37 12.53 24.15
N GLU A 47 21.66 12.49 23.79
CA GLU A 47 22.54 13.68 23.75
C GLU A 47 21.97 14.78 22.85
N GLU A 48 21.30 14.41 21.75
CA GLU A 48 20.68 15.37 20.81
C GLU A 48 19.57 16.21 21.47
N SER A 49 18.86 15.67 22.46
CA SER A 49 17.79 16.36 23.17
C SER A 49 18.29 17.47 24.09
N LEU A 50 19.56 17.43 24.49
CA LEU A 50 20.21 18.45 25.32
C LEU A 50 20.86 19.57 24.48
N SER A 51 20.96 19.38 23.16
CA SER A 51 21.67 20.28 22.27
C SER A 51 20.79 21.46 21.80
N ARG A 52 21.32 22.70 21.84
CA ARG A 52 20.58 23.90 21.37
C ARG A 52 20.20 23.75 19.89
N LYS A 53 18.97 24.14 19.53
CA LYS A 53 18.47 24.19 18.14
C LYS A 53 19.50 24.89 17.25
N GLY A 54 20.13 24.14 16.34
CA GLY A 54 21.15 24.65 15.40
C GLY A 54 22.60 24.20 15.66
N SER A 55 22.88 23.44 16.72
CA SER A 55 24.23 22.88 16.90
C SER A 55 24.52 21.77 15.87
N LYS A 56 25.68 21.84 15.20
CA LYS A 56 26.18 20.73 14.37
C LYS A 56 26.64 19.62 15.32
N GLY A 57 25.76 18.65 15.60
CA GLY A 57 26.08 17.49 16.46
C GLY A 57 27.31 16.70 15.98
N ARG A 58 27.73 15.71 16.76
CA ARG A 58 28.97 14.93 16.51
C ARG A 58 29.04 14.39 15.07
N LYS A 59 30.10 14.77 14.36
CA LYS A 59 30.42 14.27 13.01
C LYS A 59 31.18 12.95 13.13
N SER A 60 30.47 11.85 13.33
CA SER A 60 31.09 10.51 13.27
C SER A 60 30.19 9.53 12.53
N TRP A 61 30.79 8.68 11.70
CA TRP A 61 30.05 7.66 10.92
C TRP A 61 29.35 6.64 11.82
N ILE A 62 29.86 6.40 13.04
CA ILE A 62 29.26 5.48 14.02
C ILE A 62 27.86 5.92 14.46
N LYS A 63 27.50 7.20 14.25
CA LYS A 63 26.17 7.75 14.55
C LYS A 63 25.05 6.99 13.81
N ARG A 64 25.33 6.41 12.65
CA ARG A 64 24.34 5.62 11.88
C ARG A 64 24.03 4.27 12.52
N HIS A 65 24.87 3.81 13.46
CA HIS A 65 24.86 2.44 13.98
C HIS A 65 24.60 2.35 15.50
N GLY A 66 24.29 3.48 16.15
CA GLY A 66 24.04 3.51 17.59
C GLY A 66 23.43 4.81 18.06
N PHE A 67 23.32 4.97 19.38
CA PHE A 67 22.72 6.12 20.04
C PHE A 67 23.72 6.77 20.99
N PHE A 68 23.83 8.09 20.96
CA PHE A 68 24.58 8.84 21.97
C PHE A 68 23.66 9.19 23.12
N LEU A 69 24.05 8.79 24.32
CA LEU A 69 23.30 8.87 25.56
C LEU A 69 24.11 9.63 26.60
N VAL A 70 23.41 10.34 27.47
CA VAL A 70 23.96 11.13 28.58
C VAL A 70 23.18 10.76 29.82
N GLU A 71 23.89 10.38 30.88
CA GLU A 71 23.32 10.29 32.22
C GLU A 71 23.19 11.68 32.82
N ILE A 72 22.14 11.90 33.60
CA ILE A 72 21.88 13.14 34.31
C ILE A 72 21.95 12.82 35.81
N ASP A 73 22.78 13.56 36.53
CA ASP A 73 22.88 13.46 37.99
C ASP A 73 21.63 14.05 38.68
N THR A 74 21.46 13.76 39.96
CA THR A 74 20.44 14.29 40.88
C THR A 74 20.27 15.82 40.85
N ASN A 75 21.26 16.57 40.37
CA ASN A 75 21.24 18.02 40.19
C ASN A 75 20.96 18.48 38.75
N ASP A 76 20.31 17.65 37.93
CA ASP A 76 19.99 17.91 36.51
C ASP A 76 21.23 18.28 35.64
N SER A 77 22.42 17.86 36.07
CA SER A 77 23.68 18.14 35.39
C SER A 77 24.08 16.95 34.51
N PRO A 78 24.44 17.16 33.24
CA PRO A 78 24.83 16.09 32.33
C PRO A 78 26.19 15.50 32.71
N LEU A 79 26.23 14.18 32.90
CA LEU A 79 27.43 13.37 33.10
C LEU A 79 28.11 13.04 31.75
N SER A 80 29.17 12.23 31.81
CA SER A 80 29.95 11.87 30.63
C SER A 80 29.11 11.09 29.60
N PRO A 81 29.09 11.51 28.33
CA PRO A 81 28.31 10.85 27.29
C PRO A 81 28.90 9.48 26.93
N TYR A 82 28.02 8.57 26.54
CA TYR A 82 28.37 7.24 26.02
C TYR A 82 27.58 6.93 24.74
N TRP A 83 28.11 6.01 23.95
CA TRP A 83 27.51 5.51 22.72
C TRP A 83 27.09 4.06 22.92
N ALA A 84 25.83 3.74 22.60
CA ALA A 84 25.28 2.39 22.66
C ALA A 84 25.10 1.81 21.26
N CYS A 85 25.58 0.59 21.03
CA CYS A 85 25.44 -0.09 19.74
C CYS A 85 23.99 -0.57 19.52
N ARG A 86 23.34 -0.10 18.45
CA ARG A 86 21.95 -0.48 18.12
C ARG A 86 21.80 -1.97 17.80
N LEU A 87 22.83 -2.57 17.20
CA LEU A 87 22.80 -3.99 16.79
C LEU A 87 22.95 -4.94 17.98
N CYS A 88 23.70 -4.54 19.00
CA CYS A 88 23.82 -5.26 20.27
C CYS A 88 22.57 -5.09 21.12
N ASP A 89 22.02 -3.89 21.17
CA ASP A 89 20.74 -3.62 21.84
C ASP A 89 19.57 -4.40 21.22
N ALA A 90 19.50 -4.48 19.89
CA ALA A 90 18.50 -5.29 19.19
C ALA A 90 18.58 -6.80 19.50
N LYS A 91 19.73 -7.28 19.99
CA LYS A 91 19.93 -8.66 20.47
C LYS A 91 19.65 -8.82 21.97
N GLY A 92 19.22 -7.75 22.65
CA GLY A 92 18.99 -7.73 24.09
C GLY A 92 20.27 -7.77 24.93
N GLN A 93 21.42 -7.43 24.34
CA GLN A 93 22.75 -7.42 24.99
C GLN A 93 23.48 -6.12 24.64
N PRO A 94 23.04 -4.95 25.16
CA PRO A 94 23.61 -3.67 24.77
C PRO A 94 25.06 -3.53 25.24
N GLU A 95 25.92 -3.06 24.34
CA GLU A 95 27.30 -2.67 24.65
C GLU A 95 27.44 -1.15 24.59
N PHE A 96 28.11 -0.58 25.60
CA PHE A 96 28.28 0.86 25.80
C PHE A 96 29.76 1.26 25.70
N PHE A 97 30.02 2.40 25.09
CA PHE A 97 31.37 2.92 24.84
C PHE A 97 31.44 4.40 25.23
N ALA A 98 32.50 4.83 25.90
CA ALA A 98 32.67 6.25 26.22
C ALA A 98 32.68 7.10 24.95
N ALA A 99 31.86 8.15 24.89
CA ALA A 99 31.72 8.97 23.69
C ALA A 99 32.87 9.98 23.51
N ALA A 100 33.79 10.11 24.48
CA ALA A 100 34.94 11.02 24.38
C ALA A 100 35.81 10.76 23.13
N ALA A 101 35.88 9.50 22.66
CA ALA A 101 36.52 9.10 21.43
C ALA A 101 35.65 8.08 20.67
N THR A 102 35.79 8.04 19.34
CA THR A 102 34.98 7.14 18.49
C THR A 102 35.70 5.84 18.12
N SER A 103 36.97 5.68 18.52
CA SER A 103 37.82 4.54 18.15
C SER A 103 37.33 3.21 18.72
N SER A 104 36.96 3.17 20.00
CA SER A 104 36.48 1.95 20.67
C SER A 104 35.14 1.46 20.09
N ALA A 105 34.19 2.39 19.89
CA ALA A 105 32.92 2.10 19.24
C ALA A 105 33.10 1.66 17.77
N ALA A 106 34.03 2.29 17.04
CA ALA A 106 34.37 1.88 15.67
C ALA A 106 35.01 0.48 15.64
N ASP A 107 35.90 0.17 16.58
CA ASP A 107 36.52 -1.16 16.69
C ASP A 107 35.52 -2.25 17.05
N HIS A 108 34.55 -1.94 17.93
CA HIS A 108 33.43 -2.84 18.20
C HIS A 108 32.60 -3.10 16.94
N LEU A 109 32.25 -2.06 16.18
CA LEU A 109 31.51 -2.22 14.91
C LEU A 109 32.29 -3.09 13.91
N ARG A 110 33.62 -2.98 13.86
CA ARG A 110 34.48 -3.83 13.02
C ARG A 110 34.52 -5.28 13.49
N LYS A 111 34.74 -5.51 14.79
CA LYS A 111 34.95 -6.85 15.37
C LYS A 111 33.65 -7.64 15.51
N SER A 112 32.61 -7.01 16.07
CA SER A 112 31.36 -7.67 16.44
C SER A 112 30.31 -7.62 15.34
N HIS A 113 30.36 -6.61 14.45
CA HIS A 113 29.35 -6.40 13.41
C HIS A 113 29.90 -6.38 11.98
N ARG A 114 31.24 -6.45 11.80
CA ARG A 114 31.92 -6.36 10.49
C ARG A 114 31.54 -5.10 9.70
N ILE A 115 31.25 -3.99 10.39
CA ILE A 115 30.94 -2.69 9.80
C ILE A 115 32.20 -1.81 9.82
N PHE A 116 32.53 -1.21 8.68
CA PHE A 116 33.72 -0.38 8.49
C PHE A 116 33.32 1.04 8.03
N GLU A 117 34.19 2.01 8.32
CA GLU A 117 34.05 3.39 7.86
C GLU A 117 34.18 3.45 6.33
N SER A 118 33.16 3.98 5.65
CA SER A 118 33.20 4.24 4.21
C SER A 118 33.98 5.52 3.97
N SER A 119 35.20 5.41 3.44
CA SER A 119 35.97 6.55 2.98
C SER A 119 35.33 7.14 1.72
N GLN A 120 34.87 8.39 1.79
CA GLN A 120 34.53 9.17 0.60
C GLN A 120 35.61 10.22 0.30
N ALA A 121 36.03 10.21 -0.96
CA ALA A 121 36.68 11.25 -1.77
C ALA A 121 38.17 11.55 -1.55
N ALA A 122 39.01 11.01 -2.45
CA ALA A 122 40.19 11.68 -2.99
C ALA A 122 40.37 11.23 -4.46
N ASP A 123 40.60 12.20 -5.34
CA ASP A 123 40.89 12.04 -6.78
C ASP A 123 42.07 11.10 -7.06
N PRO A 124 42.12 10.45 -8.24
CA PRO A 124 43.23 9.58 -8.59
C PRO A 124 44.36 10.38 -9.24
N ASP A 125 45.59 10.22 -8.72
CA ASP A 125 46.77 10.39 -9.56
C ASP A 125 47.89 9.39 -9.23
N LEU A 126 48.33 8.75 -10.32
CA LEU A 126 49.60 8.11 -10.65
C LEU A 126 50.28 7.05 -9.73
N SER A 127 50.35 5.85 -10.32
CA SER A 127 51.44 4.86 -10.36
C SER A 127 52.16 4.46 -9.06
N THR A 128 52.11 3.16 -8.75
CA THR A 128 53.31 2.30 -8.76
C THR A 128 52.93 0.84 -8.64
N ASP A 129 53.81 0.03 -9.22
CA ASP A 129 53.78 -1.42 -9.46
C ASP A 129 53.84 -2.26 -8.16
N GLU A 130 53.70 -3.58 -8.35
CA GLU A 130 54.07 -4.69 -7.47
C GLU A 130 52.97 -5.46 -6.69
N SER A 131 52.83 -6.70 -7.18
CA SER A 131 52.75 -7.96 -6.43
C SER A 131 51.43 -8.39 -5.78
N GLU A 132 50.89 -9.47 -6.39
CA GLU A 132 50.11 -10.57 -5.83
C GLU A 132 49.35 -10.30 -4.51
N ARG A 133 48.16 -9.70 -4.63
CA ARG A 133 47.10 -9.86 -3.62
C ARG A 133 46.05 -10.83 -4.16
N PRO A 134 45.62 -11.84 -3.38
CA PRO A 134 44.50 -12.67 -3.79
C PRO A 134 43.31 -11.73 -3.98
N LYS A 135 42.75 -11.69 -5.21
CA LYS A 135 41.55 -10.91 -5.51
C LYS A 135 40.49 -11.32 -4.49
N ARG A 136 40.33 -10.54 -3.41
CA ARG A 136 39.23 -10.70 -2.46
C ARG A 136 37.99 -10.70 -3.32
N ARG A 137 37.31 -11.84 -3.36
CA ARG A 137 36.04 -12.01 -4.06
C ARG A 137 35.13 -10.95 -3.48
N ARG A 138 34.93 -9.85 -4.21
CA ARG A 138 33.95 -8.81 -3.86
C ARG A 138 32.66 -9.61 -3.69
N LEU A 139 32.12 -9.66 -2.46
CA LEU A 139 30.74 -10.06 -2.27
C LEU A 139 29.93 -9.02 -3.04
N GLN A 140 29.71 -9.29 -4.32
CA GLN A 140 28.72 -8.62 -5.12
C GLN A 140 27.42 -8.98 -4.44
N TYR A 141 26.93 -8.09 -3.56
CA TYR A 141 25.51 -8.08 -3.28
C TYR A 141 24.85 -7.83 -4.62
N SER A 142 24.34 -8.90 -5.23
CA SER A 142 23.54 -8.84 -6.43
C SER A 142 22.40 -7.89 -6.12
N ALA A 143 22.36 -6.72 -6.77
CA ALA A 143 21.23 -5.82 -6.66
C ALA A 143 19.96 -6.64 -6.89
N VAL A 144 18.94 -6.51 -6.01
CA VAL A 144 17.70 -7.28 -6.22
C VAL A 144 17.21 -7.02 -7.65
N PRO A 145 17.00 -8.08 -8.46
CA PRO A 145 16.56 -7.88 -9.82
C PRO A 145 15.26 -7.08 -9.85
N ARG A 146 15.18 -6.04 -10.69
CA ARG A 146 13.97 -5.21 -10.84
C ARG A 146 12.72 -6.06 -11.13
N ALA A 147 12.88 -7.17 -11.85
CA ALA A 147 11.82 -8.13 -12.11
C ALA A 147 11.25 -8.76 -10.82
N ARG A 148 12.11 -9.07 -9.84
CA ARG A 148 11.69 -9.60 -8.54
C ARG A 148 10.93 -8.56 -7.73
N VAL A 149 11.41 -7.32 -7.71
CA VAL A 149 10.70 -6.19 -7.06
C VAL A 149 9.33 -5.97 -7.69
N LYS A 150 9.25 -5.99 -9.02
CA LYS A 150 7.98 -5.86 -9.77
C LYS A 150 7.00 -6.98 -9.40
N MET A 151 7.45 -8.23 -9.41
CA MET A 151 6.64 -9.39 -9.05
C MET A 151 6.06 -9.26 -7.63
N ILE A 152 6.86 -8.82 -6.67
CA ILE A 152 6.37 -8.68 -5.28
C ILE A 152 5.39 -7.53 -5.17
N ARG A 153 5.60 -6.42 -5.88
CA ARG A 153 4.62 -5.32 -5.95
C ARG A 153 3.29 -5.81 -6.51
N GLU A 154 3.31 -6.58 -7.59
CA GLU A 154 2.11 -7.18 -8.21
C GLU A 154 1.40 -8.15 -7.25
N LEU A 155 2.14 -9.05 -6.60
CA LEU A 155 1.59 -9.97 -5.60
C LEU A 155 1.04 -9.23 -4.37
N SER A 156 1.68 -8.14 -3.95
CA SER A 156 1.22 -7.30 -2.84
C SER A 156 -0.11 -6.63 -3.18
N LEU A 157 -0.27 -6.12 -4.40
CA LEU A 157 -1.57 -5.63 -4.88
C LEU A 157 -2.61 -6.75 -4.98
N GLY A 158 -2.21 -7.92 -5.48
CA GLY A 158 -3.08 -9.09 -5.57
C GLY A 158 -3.63 -9.48 -4.20
N LEU A 159 -2.80 -9.42 -3.16
CA LEU A 159 -3.23 -9.62 -1.78
C LEU A 159 -4.29 -8.58 -1.37
N LEU A 160 -4.04 -7.29 -1.57
CA LEU A 160 -5.02 -6.23 -1.23
C LEU A 160 -6.37 -6.47 -1.90
N ILE A 161 -6.36 -6.74 -3.20
CA ILE A 161 -7.57 -6.86 -4.02
C ILE A 161 -8.35 -8.13 -3.66
N ASN A 162 -7.66 -9.27 -3.52
CA ASN A 162 -8.31 -10.56 -3.33
C ASN A 162 -8.79 -10.81 -1.89
N THR A 163 -8.09 -10.26 -0.89
CA THR A 163 -8.45 -10.46 0.53
C THR A 163 -9.14 -9.26 1.16
N ASN A 164 -9.33 -8.17 0.41
CA ASN A 164 -10.00 -6.95 0.85
C ASN A 164 -9.39 -6.37 2.15
N VAL A 165 -8.06 -6.47 2.29
CA VAL A 165 -7.33 -5.89 3.42
C VAL A 165 -7.06 -4.40 3.17
N PRO A 166 -6.98 -3.56 4.22
CA PRO A 166 -6.72 -2.14 4.05
C PRO A 166 -5.31 -1.90 3.50
N PHE A 167 -5.11 -0.82 2.73
CA PHE A 167 -3.80 -0.40 2.23
C PHE A 167 -2.73 -0.21 3.33
N SER A 168 -3.14 0.02 4.57
CA SER A 168 -2.25 0.11 5.73
C SER A 168 -1.69 -1.23 6.19
N PHE A 169 -2.17 -2.36 5.67
CA PHE A 169 -1.70 -3.71 6.00
C PHE A 169 -0.17 -3.83 5.92
N PHE A 170 0.44 -3.30 4.86
CA PHE A 170 1.89 -3.34 4.65
C PHE A 170 2.68 -2.41 5.58
N SER A 171 1.99 -1.47 6.24
CA SER A 171 2.58 -0.59 7.25
C SER A 171 2.56 -1.23 8.65
N ASP A 172 2.00 -2.43 8.81
CA ASP A 172 2.01 -3.17 10.06
C ASP A 172 3.44 -3.54 10.49
N THR A 173 3.72 -3.38 11.78
CA THR A 173 5.05 -3.59 12.36
C THR A 173 5.51 -5.04 12.20
N PHE A 174 4.63 -6.02 12.41
CA PHE A 174 4.98 -7.43 12.29
C PHE A 174 5.15 -7.84 10.83
N PHE A 175 4.32 -7.31 9.93
CA PHE A 175 4.52 -7.51 8.49
C PHE A 175 5.89 -6.99 8.03
N GLN A 176 6.25 -5.76 8.42
CA GLN A 176 7.54 -5.18 8.03
C GLN A 176 8.73 -5.96 8.60
N GLN A 177 8.63 -6.41 9.85
CA GLN A 177 9.64 -7.29 10.44
C GLN A 177 9.75 -8.61 9.70
N LEU A 178 8.61 -9.24 9.36
CA LEU A 178 8.59 -10.48 8.59
C LEU A 178 9.24 -10.30 7.20
N ALA A 179 8.85 -9.25 6.47
CA ALA A 179 9.42 -8.94 5.16
C ALA A 179 10.93 -8.71 5.24
N TRP A 180 11.39 -8.00 6.28
CA TRP A 180 12.81 -7.77 6.51
C TRP A 180 13.57 -9.06 6.85
N GLN A 181 13.00 -9.95 7.67
CA GLN A 181 13.63 -11.25 7.98
C GLN A 181 13.76 -12.16 6.75
N LEU A 182 12.82 -12.07 5.81
CA LEU A 182 12.87 -12.84 4.57
C LEU A 182 13.93 -12.32 3.59
N ASP A 183 13.99 -11.00 3.38
CA ASP A 183 14.99 -10.37 2.51
C ASP A 183 15.11 -8.87 2.81
N PRO A 184 16.13 -8.44 3.58
CA PRO A 184 16.31 -7.04 3.94
C PRO A 184 16.48 -6.12 2.73
N HIS A 185 17.21 -6.57 1.70
CA HIS A 185 17.53 -5.74 0.54
C HIS A 185 16.30 -5.49 -0.34
N LEU A 186 15.39 -6.46 -0.38
CA LEU A 186 14.10 -6.33 -1.03
C LEU A 186 13.13 -5.48 -0.22
N ALA A 187 13.10 -5.67 1.11
CA ALA A 187 12.23 -4.91 2.01
C ALA A 187 12.49 -3.39 1.89
N ASP A 188 13.76 -2.99 1.76
CA ASP A 188 14.16 -1.59 1.60
C ASP A 188 13.79 -0.98 0.23
N GLN A 189 13.58 -1.81 -0.80
CA GLN A 189 13.26 -1.35 -2.16
C GLN A 189 11.75 -1.17 -2.42
N ILE A 190 10.91 -1.70 -1.53
CA ILE A 190 9.46 -1.62 -1.66
C ILE A 190 8.93 -0.60 -0.66
N PRO A 191 8.29 0.49 -1.13
CA PRO A 191 7.69 1.45 -0.23
C PRO A 191 6.37 0.88 0.32
N TRP A 192 6.41 0.29 1.51
CA TRP A 192 5.28 -0.40 2.17
C TRP A 192 4.20 0.52 2.78
N SER A 193 4.25 1.82 2.49
CA SER A 193 3.29 2.77 3.07
C SER A 193 1.92 2.72 2.38
N ARG A 194 0.87 3.06 3.12
CA ARG A 194 -0.51 3.22 2.58
C ARG A 194 -0.54 4.02 1.28
N GLN A 195 0.14 5.17 1.25
CA GLN A 195 0.15 6.06 0.09
C GLN A 195 0.87 5.41 -1.11
N SER A 196 1.92 4.65 -0.85
CA SER A 196 2.70 4.02 -1.90
C SER A 196 1.98 2.83 -2.52
N MET A 197 1.27 2.04 -1.70
CA MET A 197 0.37 0.98 -2.19
C MET A 197 -0.81 1.56 -2.96
N GLY A 198 -1.36 2.70 -2.52
CA GLY A 198 -2.39 3.42 -3.27
C GLY A 198 -1.90 3.88 -4.65
N ARG A 199 -0.73 4.54 -4.73
CA ARG A 199 -0.13 4.92 -6.03
C ARG A 199 0.16 3.72 -6.91
N LEU A 200 0.68 2.64 -6.33
CA LEU A 200 0.96 1.41 -7.05
C LEU A 200 -0.31 0.82 -7.67
N LEU A 201 -1.43 0.83 -6.95
CA LEU A 201 -2.73 0.42 -7.47
C LEU A 201 -3.18 1.33 -8.62
N ASP A 202 -3.11 2.66 -8.45
CA ASP A 202 -3.52 3.63 -9.47
C ASP A 202 -2.69 3.48 -10.76
N ASP A 203 -1.38 3.32 -10.64
CA ASP A 203 -0.48 3.15 -11.79
C ASP A 203 -0.75 1.81 -12.49
N THR A 204 -1.00 0.75 -11.72
CA THR A 204 -1.35 -0.56 -12.27
C THR A 204 -2.71 -0.52 -12.96
N TYR A 205 -3.70 0.16 -12.36
CA TYR A 205 -5.02 0.36 -12.96
C TYR A 205 -4.92 1.12 -14.29
N LYS A 206 -4.14 2.22 -14.35
CA LYS A 206 -3.93 2.98 -15.60
C LYS A 206 -3.29 2.11 -16.67
N SER A 207 -2.22 1.39 -16.34
CA SER A 207 -1.55 0.47 -17.26
C SER A 207 -2.52 -0.59 -17.80
N LYS A 208 -3.31 -1.22 -16.93
CA LYS A 208 -4.30 -2.24 -17.33
C LYS A 208 -5.47 -1.67 -18.12
N LYS A 209 -5.87 -0.44 -17.81
CA LYS A 209 -6.88 0.27 -18.59
C LYS A 209 -6.40 0.55 -20.00
N ASP A 210 -5.14 0.96 -20.18
CA ASP A 210 -4.56 1.18 -21.50
C ASP A 210 -4.44 -0.12 -22.30
N GLU A 211 -4.09 -1.24 -21.64
CA GLU A 211 -4.14 -2.58 -22.26
C GLU A 211 -5.56 -2.93 -22.74
N ILE A 212 -6.60 -2.74 -21.91
CA ILE A 212 -7.99 -3.02 -22.30
C ILE A 212 -8.47 -2.07 -23.40
N LYS A 213 -8.06 -0.79 -23.39
CA LYS A 213 -8.36 0.14 -24.50
C LYS A 213 -7.80 -0.37 -25.82
N GLN A 214 -6.58 -0.90 -25.79
CA GLN A 214 -5.98 -1.53 -26.96
C GLN A 214 -6.79 -2.77 -27.39
N GLU A 215 -7.17 -3.65 -26.46
CA GLU A 215 -8.03 -4.82 -26.75
C GLU A 215 -9.36 -4.42 -27.42
N LEU A 216 -10.01 -3.37 -26.93
CA LEU A 216 -11.27 -2.86 -27.49
C LEU A 216 -11.07 -2.24 -28.88
N SER A 217 -9.99 -1.47 -29.08
CA SER A 217 -9.61 -0.95 -30.40
C SER A 217 -9.30 -2.08 -31.40
N ASP A 218 -8.86 -3.21 -30.90
CA ASP A 218 -8.44 -4.36 -31.69
C ASP A 218 -9.52 -5.44 -31.87
N ALA A 219 -10.70 -5.22 -31.27
CA ALA A 219 -11.81 -6.15 -31.37
C ALA A 219 -12.18 -6.42 -32.83
N LEU A 220 -12.55 -7.66 -33.15
CA LEU A 220 -13.00 -8.06 -34.50
C LEU A 220 -14.47 -7.68 -34.73
N THR A 221 -15.27 -7.61 -33.67
CA THR A 221 -16.70 -7.30 -33.73
C THR A 221 -16.99 -5.86 -33.32
N LYS A 222 -18.26 -5.46 -33.44
CA LYS A 222 -18.80 -4.38 -32.60
C LYS A 222 -18.67 -4.76 -31.11
N ILE A 223 -18.68 -3.77 -30.25
CA ILE A 223 -18.57 -3.93 -28.80
C ILE A 223 -19.98 -3.86 -28.24
N HIS A 224 -20.43 -4.97 -27.66
CA HIS A 224 -21.76 -5.07 -27.05
C HIS A 224 -21.64 -4.73 -25.57
N LEU A 225 -22.51 -3.88 -25.07
CA LEU A 225 -22.44 -3.40 -23.68
C LEU A 225 -23.51 -4.09 -22.84
N GLY A 226 -23.17 -4.56 -21.66
CA GLY A 226 -24.12 -4.82 -20.59
C GLY A 226 -24.09 -3.68 -19.59
N PHE A 227 -25.23 -3.22 -19.09
CA PHE A 227 -25.23 -2.40 -17.88
C PHE A 227 -26.29 -2.86 -16.89
N ASP A 228 -25.98 -2.67 -15.62
CA ASP A 228 -26.88 -2.93 -14.50
C ASP A 228 -26.81 -1.77 -13.52
N LEU A 229 -27.94 -1.45 -12.90
CA LEU A 229 -28.08 -0.36 -11.95
C LEU A 229 -28.74 -0.88 -10.68
N TRP A 230 -28.03 -0.79 -9.57
CA TRP A 230 -28.57 -1.16 -8.27
C TRP A 230 -28.25 -0.12 -7.21
N THR A 231 -29.02 -0.13 -6.13
CA THR A 231 -28.72 0.66 -4.94
C THR A 231 -27.93 -0.20 -3.97
N SER A 232 -26.68 0.21 -3.70
CA SER A 232 -25.84 -0.42 -2.67
C SER A 232 -26.44 -0.28 -1.26
N PRO A 233 -26.05 -1.14 -0.29
CA PRO A 233 -26.50 -1.03 1.10
C PRO A 233 -26.25 0.35 1.73
N ASN A 234 -25.22 1.05 1.27
CA ASN A 234 -24.88 2.40 1.71
C ASN A 234 -25.70 3.49 0.99
N ARG A 235 -26.80 3.12 0.34
CA ARG A 235 -27.74 4.00 -0.38
C ARG A 235 -27.08 4.79 -1.51
N HIS A 236 -26.08 4.21 -2.15
CA HIS A 236 -25.52 4.75 -3.39
C HIS A 236 -26.03 3.94 -4.56
N ALA A 237 -26.66 4.61 -5.52
CA ALA A 237 -26.94 4.02 -6.82
C ALA A 237 -25.63 3.83 -7.57
N VAL A 238 -25.40 2.62 -8.07
CA VAL A 238 -24.17 2.22 -8.77
C VAL A 238 -24.56 1.61 -10.10
N MET A 239 -23.98 2.13 -11.19
CA MET A 239 -24.07 1.56 -12.53
C MET A 239 -22.78 0.78 -12.82
N ALA A 240 -22.92 -0.52 -13.08
CA ALA A 240 -21.86 -1.29 -13.73
C ALA A 240 -22.05 -1.28 -15.24
N VAL A 241 -20.96 -1.15 -15.99
CA VAL A 241 -20.95 -1.29 -17.45
C VAL A 241 -19.89 -2.31 -17.83
N THR A 242 -20.30 -3.33 -18.57
CA THR A 242 -19.46 -4.43 -19.06
C THR A 242 -19.44 -4.41 -20.58
N ALA A 243 -18.29 -4.66 -21.20
CA ALA A 243 -18.14 -4.82 -22.64
C ALA A 243 -17.91 -6.29 -23.01
N HIS A 244 -18.54 -6.69 -24.11
CA HIS A 244 -18.49 -8.01 -24.71
C HIS A 244 -18.09 -7.90 -26.18
N PHE A 245 -17.06 -8.63 -26.60
CA PHE A 245 -16.52 -8.57 -27.96
C PHE A 245 -15.70 -9.82 -28.30
N LEU A 246 -15.38 -10.02 -29.58
CA LEU A 246 -14.36 -10.99 -29.99
C LEU A 246 -13.01 -10.29 -30.15
N ASP A 247 -11.96 -10.83 -29.51
CA ASP A 247 -10.59 -10.34 -29.68
C ASP A 247 -9.98 -10.73 -31.03
N ARG A 248 -8.74 -10.32 -31.29
CA ARG A 248 -7.99 -10.63 -32.52
C ARG A 248 -7.83 -12.14 -32.77
N GLN A 249 -7.95 -12.96 -31.74
CA GLN A 249 -7.87 -14.42 -31.84
C GLN A 249 -9.26 -15.05 -32.06
N GLY A 250 -10.30 -14.24 -32.22
CA GLY A 250 -11.68 -14.69 -32.36
C GLY A 250 -12.29 -15.21 -31.06
N LYS A 251 -11.65 -14.97 -29.91
CA LYS A 251 -12.13 -15.42 -28.61
C LYS A 251 -13.02 -14.38 -27.97
N HIS A 252 -14.13 -14.85 -27.38
CA HIS A 252 -15.02 -13.99 -26.61
C HIS A 252 -14.32 -13.43 -25.37
N GLN A 253 -14.40 -12.11 -25.22
CA GLN A 253 -13.92 -11.36 -24.08
C GLN A 253 -15.07 -10.66 -23.37
N SER A 254 -14.97 -10.60 -22.04
CA SER A 254 -15.82 -9.81 -21.17
C SER A 254 -14.95 -8.91 -20.30
N ARG A 255 -15.24 -7.61 -20.24
CA ARG A 255 -14.47 -6.62 -19.49
C ARG A 255 -15.40 -5.66 -18.76
N LEU A 256 -15.25 -5.55 -17.44
CA LEU A 256 -15.91 -4.48 -16.68
C LEU A 256 -15.24 -3.15 -17.03
N LEU A 257 -15.97 -2.27 -17.70
CA LEU A 257 -15.50 -0.95 -18.12
C LEU A 257 -15.67 0.10 -17.03
N ALA A 258 -16.73 -0.02 -16.23
CA ALA A 258 -17.07 0.98 -15.26
C ALA A 258 -17.86 0.39 -14.09
N LEU A 259 -17.59 0.93 -12.89
CA LEU A 259 -18.43 0.80 -11.71
C LEU A 259 -18.59 2.22 -11.14
N ARG A 260 -19.64 2.93 -11.58
CA ARG A 260 -19.81 4.37 -11.35
C ARG A 260 -20.98 4.62 -10.42
N ARG A 261 -20.82 5.56 -9.49
CA ARG A 261 -21.96 6.07 -8.74
C ARG A 261 -22.85 6.87 -9.68
N GLN A 262 -24.12 6.49 -9.81
CA GLN A 262 -25.12 7.28 -10.51
C GLN A 262 -25.60 8.41 -9.57
N LEU A 263 -25.53 9.65 -10.04
CA LEU A 263 -25.96 10.82 -9.30
C LEU A 263 -27.24 11.39 -9.90
N GLY A 264 -28.07 12.03 -9.07
CA GLY A 264 -29.31 12.67 -9.50
C GLY A 264 -30.45 11.69 -9.78
N CYS A 265 -31.41 12.12 -10.59
CA CYS A 265 -32.58 11.34 -10.96
C CYS A 265 -32.18 10.08 -11.75
N HIS A 266 -32.87 8.97 -11.51
CA HIS A 266 -32.68 7.71 -12.25
C HIS A 266 -33.55 7.66 -13.52
N SER A 267 -33.68 8.80 -14.22
CA SER A 267 -34.38 8.85 -15.51
C SER A 267 -33.51 8.23 -16.61
N GLY A 268 -34.13 7.83 -17.73
CA GLY A 268 -33.40 7.25 -18.86
C GLY A 268 -32.32 8.19 -19.39
N GLU A 269 -32.59 9.49 -19.48
CA GLU A 269 -31.65 10.52 -19.94
C GLU A 269 -30.40 10.58 -19.04
N SER A 270 -30.59 10.52 -17.72
CA SER A 270 -29.51 10.53 -16.74
C SER A 270 -28.62 9.29 -16.85
N LEU A 271 -29.22 8.14 -17.10
CA LEU A 271 -28.48 6.89 -17.36
C LEU A 271 -27.71 6.96 -18.67
N ALA A 272 -28.31 7.53 -19.72
CA ALA A 272 -27.69 7.71 -21.03
C ALA A 272 -26.43 8.59 -20.95
N VAL A 273 -26.48 9.68 -20.16
CA VAL A 273 -25.31 10.54 -19.91
C VAL A 273 -24.16 9.75 -19.28
N THR A 274 -24.43 8.94 -18.25
CA THR A 274 -23.40 8.12 -17.61
C THR A 274 -22.83 7.07 -18.57
N LEU A 275 -23.69 6.37 -19.31
CA LEU A 275 -23.26 5.37 -20.29
C LEU A 275 -22.42 6.00 -21.42
N GLY A 276 -22.83 7.17 -21.92
CA GLY A 276 -22.11 7.96 -22.90
C GLY A 276 -20.74 8.43 -22.40
N GLN A 277 -20.62 8.84 -21.14
CA GLN A 277 -19.33 9.17 -20.52
C GLN A 277 -18.39 7.97 -20.48
N VAL A 278 -18.91 6.79 -20.13
CA VAL A 278 -18.11 5.55 -20.13
C VAL A 278 -17.60 5.26 -21.54
N VAL A 279 -18.49 5.25 -22.54
CA VAL A 279 -18.11 4.94 -23.92
C VAL A 279 -17.06 5.94 -24.47
N ARG A 280 -17.20 7.24 -24.17
CA ARG A 280 -16.20 8.28 -24.50
C ARG A 280 -14.86 8.08 -23.80
N GLU A 281 -14.89 7.71 -22.52
CA GLU A 281 -13.66 7.43 -21.75
C GLU A 281 -12.85 6.26 -22.34
N TRP A 282 -13.55 5.28 -22.89
CA TRP A 282 -12.99 4.09 -23.53
C TRP A 282 -12.71 4.25 -25.02
N LYS A 283 -13.17 5.34 -25.66
CA LYS A 283 -13.01 5.64 -27.09
C LYS A 283 -13.65 4.59 -28.00
N ILE A 284 -14.89 4.23 -27.73
CA ILE A 284 -15.64 3.18 -28.45
C ILE A 284 -16.99 3.65 -29.00
N GLU A 285 -17.21 4.96 -29.09
CA GLU A 285 -18.44 5.63 -29.54
C GLU A 285 -18.99 5.06 -30.85
N ASP A 286 -18.12 4.90 -31.84
CA ASP A 286 -18.42 4.41 -33.19
C ASP A 286 -18.52 2.87 -33.28
N ARG A 287 -18.22 2.18 -32.18
CA ARG A 287 -18.08 0.72 -32.14
C ARG A 287 -19.16 0.02 -31.35
N VAL A 288 -20.07 0.75 -30.70
CA VAL A 288 -21.14 0.15 -29.90
C VAL A 288 -22.11 -0.62 -30.80
N GLY A 289 -22.34 -1.89 -30.46
CA GLY A 289 -23.24 -2.79 -31.17
C GLY A 289 -24.63 -2.81 -30.56
N THR A 290 -24.84 -3.71 -29.59
CA THR A 290 -26.09 -3.85 -28.83
C THR A 290 -25.86 -3.51 -27.37
N VAL A 291 -26.92 -3.08 -26.67
CA VAL A 291 -26.88 -2.87 -25.23
C VAL A 291 -27.84 -3.82 -24.53
N ILE A 292 -27.34 -4.50 -23.50
CA ILE A 292 -28.04 -5.46 -22.66
C ILE A 292 -28.27 -4.84 -21.28
N SER A 293 -29.51 -4.88 -20.81
CA SER A 293 -29.86 -4.46 -19.44
C SER A 293 -31.14 -5.15 -18.99
N ASP A 294 -31.51 -5.01 -17.71
CA ASP A 294 -32.72 -5.61 -17.15
C ASP A 294 -34.02 -5.09 -17.80
N ASN A 295 -35.17 -5.58 -17.34
CA ASN A 295 -36.46 -5.30 -17.98
C ASN A 295 -37.08 -3.95 -17.58
N ALA A 296 -36.33 -3.05 -16.92
CA ALA A 296 -36.85 -1.75 -16.51
C ALA A 296 -37.20 -0.85 -17.71
N SER A 297 -38.34 -0.18 -17.65
CA SER A 297 -38.82 0.73 -18.71
C SER A 297 -37.91 1.95 -18.90
N SER A 298 -37.27 2.44 -17.84
CA SER A 298 -36.30 3.53 -17.88
C SER A 298 -35.10 3.22 -18.80
N ASN A 299 -34.75 1.94 -18.97
CA ASN A 299 -33.67 1.53 -19.86
C ASN A 299 -34.03 1.71 -21.34
N ASP A 300 -35.31 1.65 -21.71
CA ASP A 300 -35.71 1.88 -23.09
C ASP A 300 -35.53 3.35 -23.45
N SER A 301 -35.99 4.26 -22.58
CA SER A 301 -35.73 5.71 -22.73
C SER A 301 -34.22 6.02 -22.67
N CYS A 302 -33.46 5.33 -21.81
CA CYS A 302 -32.00 5.46 -21.78
C CYS A 302 -31.38 5.17 -23.15
N LEU A 303 -31.75 4.07 -23.79
CA LEU A 303 -31.13 3.70 -25.07
C LEU A 303 -31.58 4.56 -26.24
N VAL A 304 -32.79 5.11 -26.22
CA VAL A 304 -33.20 6.12 -27.21
C VAL A 304 -32.29 7.35 -27.14
N ASN A 305 -32.05 7.88 -25.94
CA ASN A 305 -31.16 9.02 -25.76
C ASN A 305 -29.69 8.65 -26.07
N PHE A 306 -29.22 7.54 -25.53
CA PHE A 306 -27.83 7.11 -25.68
C PHE A 306 -27.43 6.86 -27.14
N TYR A 307 -28.24 6.13 -27.92
CA TYR A 307 -27.94 5.91 -29.33
C TYR A 307 -28.17 7.16 -30.18
N GLY A 308 -29.16 7.99 -29.86
CA GLY A 308 -29.37 9.27 -30.54
C GLY A 308 -28.17 10.23 -30.36
N ASP A 309 -27.53 10.21 -29.19
CA ASP A 309 -26.30 10.97 -28.93
C ASP A 309 -25.08 10.42 -29.70
N LEU A 310 -25.06 9.12 -30.02
CA LEU A 310 -23.98 8.49 -30.78
C LEU A 310 -24.16 8.65 -32.30
N ASP A 311 -25.39 8.60 -32.77
CA ASP A 311 -25.77 8.66 -34.19
C ASP A 311 -27.17 9.26 -34.33
N ALA A 312 -27.22 10.54 -34.71
CA ALA A 312 -28.46 11.30 -34.84
C ALA A 312 -29.38 10.79 -35.95
N GLU A 313 -28.85 9.99 -36.89
CA GLU A 313 -29.64 9.39 -37.99
C GLU A 313 -30.24 8.03 -37.58
N MET A 314 -29.91 7.52 -36.39
CA MET A 314 -30.40 6.22 -35.93
C MET A 314 -31.91 6.26 -35.65
N SER A 315 -32.66 5.38 -36.33
CA SER A 315 -34.11 5.32 -36.16
C SER A 315 -34.50 4.62 -34.84
N LEU A 316 -35.73 4.88 -34.36
CA LEU A 316 -36.28 4.14 -33.20
C LEU A 316 -36.35 2.63 -33.44
N ALA A 317 -36.51 2.18 -34.69
CA ALA A 317 -36.49 0.76 -35.02
C ALA A 317 -35.10 0.16 -34.84
N ASP A 318 -34.04 0.88 -35.23
CA ASP A 318 -32.66 0.47 -35.04
C ASP A 318 -32.29 0.40 -33.55
N VAL A 319 -32.70 1.40 -32.76
CA VAL A 319 -32.51 1.40 -31.31
C VAL A 319 -33.17 0.18 -30.66
N ARG A 320 -34.42 -0.14 -31.05
CA ARG A 320 -35.13 -1.34 -30.57
C ARG A 320 -34.42 -2.62 -30.96
N ALA A 321 -33.91 -2.71 -32.20
CA ALA A 321 -33.15 -3.88 -32.66
C ALA A 321 -31.82 -4.06 -31.91
N ARG A 322 -31.21 -2.96 -31.43
CA ARG A 322 -29.96 -2.98 -30.66
C ARG A 322 -30.16 -3.13 -29.15
N ARG A 323 -31.41 -3.16 -28.68
CA ARG A 323 -31.78 -3.31 -27.27
C ARG A 323 -32.08 -4.77 -26.97
N MET A 324 -31.22 -5.42 -26.18
CA MET A 324 -31.44 -6.78 -25.69
C MET A 324 -31.80 -6.78 -24.21
N ARG A 325 -32.79 -7.60 -23.81
CA ARG A 325 -33.17 -7.79 -22.41
C ARG A 325 -32.23 -8.79 -21.75
N CYS A 326 -31.90 -8.58 -20.47
CA CYS A 326 -31.12 -9.53 -19.70
C CYS A 326 -31.88 -10.85 -19.56
N TYR A 327 -31.35 -11.92 -20.16
CA TYR A 327 -32.00 -13.22 -20.19
C TYR A 327 -32.25 -13.78 -18.78
N GLY A 328 -31.27 -13.65 -17.87
CA GLY A 328 -31.42 -14.08 -16.48
C GLY A 328 -32.54 -13.34 -15.74
N HIS A 329 -32.71 -12.04 -16.00
CA HIS A 329 -33.81 -11.27 -15.43
C HIS A 329 -35.16 -11.73 -15.99
N ILE A 330 -35.25 -12.01 -17.29
CA ILE A 330 -36.48 -12.55 -17.89
C ILE A 330 -36.84 -13.91 -17.28
N LEU A 331 -35.87 -14.82 -17.11
CA LEU A 331 -36.11 -16.09 -16.44
C LEU A 331 -36.59 -15.92 -15.00
N ASN A 332 -36.02 -14.96 -14.27
CA ASN A 332 -36.48 -14.63 -12.93
C ASN A 332 -37.94 -14.15 -12.93
N LEU A 333 -38.32 -13.28 -13.87
CA LEU A 333 -39.71 -12.83 -14.01
C LEU A 333 -40.66 -13.99 -14.33
N VAL A 334 -40.27 -14.90 -15.23
CA VAL A 334 -41.07 -16.11 -15.55
C VAL A 334 -41.24 -17.00 -14.32
N ALA A 335 -40.17 -17.25 -13.57
CA ALA A 335 -40.23 -18.05 -12.35
C ALA A 335 -41.12 -17.40 -11.29
N ARG A 336 -41.02 -16.07 -11.11
CA ARG A 336 -41.86 -15.31 -10.17
C ARG A 336 -43.33 -15.36 -10.56
N ALA A 337 -43.65 -15.14 -11.84
CA ALA A 337 -45.03 -15.24 -12.33
C ALA A 337 -45.61 -16.66 -12.14
N PHE A 338 -44.79 -17.70 -12.33
CA PHE A 338 -45.21 -19.08 -12.09
C PHE A 338 -45.45 -19.39 -10.62
N LEU A 339 -44.59 -18.92 -9.72
CA LEU A 339 -44.67 -19.21 -8.28
C LEU A 339 -45.73 -18.37 -7.56
N TYR A 340 -45.87 -17.11 -7.94
CA TYR A 340 -46.65 -16.10 -7.19
C TYR A 340 -47.85 -15.55 -7.97
N GLY A 341 -48.01 -15.89 -9.25
CA GLY A 341 -49.08 -15.33 -10.08
C GLY A 341 -48.85 -13.84 -10.41
N GLU A 342 -49.94 -13.12 -10.62
CA GLU A 342 -49.91 -11.70 -11.04
C GLU A 342 -49.54 -10.72 -9.90
N ASP A 343 -49.65 -11.14 -8.64
CA ASP A 343 -49.49 -10.30 -7.43
C ASP A 343 -48.12 -10.46 -6.73
N PHE A 344 -47.05 -10.71 -7.49
CA PHE A 344 -45.72 -10.94 -6.88
C PHE A 344 -45.16 -9.70 -6.14
N GLU A 345 -45.55 -8.48 -6.54
CA GLU A 345 -45.10 -7.24 -5.89
C GLU A 345 -45.60 -7.15 -4.44
N SER A 346 -46.79 -7.70 -4.18
CA SER A 346 -47.42 -7.81 -2.86
C SER A 346 -46.58 -8.68 -1.90
N PHE A 347 -46.00 -9.76 -2.42
CA PHE A 347 -45.20 -10.71 -1.63
C PHE A 347 -43.84 -10.14 -1.21
N GLU A 348 -43.17 -9.37 -2.07
CA GLU A 348 -41.91 -8.69 -1.70
C GLU A 348 -42.11 -7.54 -0.70
N ALA A 349 -43.29 -6.91 -0.67
CA ALA A 349 -43.60 -5.88 0.30
C ALA A 349 -43.85 -6.43 1.72
N GLU A 350 -44.19 -7.72 1.84
CA GLU A 350 -44.43 -8.44 3.10
C GLU A 350 -43.19 -9.18 3.62
N SER A 351 -42.10 -9.23 2.84
CA SER A 351 -40.83 -9.90 3.15
C SER A 351 -39.79 -8.91 3.69
#